data_AF-A0A8T5USQ0-F1
#
_entry.id   AF-A0A8T5USQ0-F1
#
_cell.length_a   1.000
_cell.length_b   1.000
_cell.length_c   1.000
_cell.angle_alpha   90.00
_cell.angle_beta   90.00
_cell.angle_gamma   90.00
#
_symmetry.space_group_name_H-M   'P 1'
#
loop_
_entity.id
_entity.type
_entity.pdbx_description
1 polymer ?
#
loop_
_entity_poly.entity_id
_entity_poly.type
_entity_poly.pdbx_seq_one_letter_code
_entity_poly.pdbx_strand_id
1 'polypeptide(L)'
;MPEKEAWAFQLDWFNIVTILGFDTINQIPEDKKDIVIKKITKLYSTESLLSFLPQELDELVASELKNLMEKEIRVHARQKEKMQKQIRNRMPTANRPGVIGIDMNDLKDLPDEVKKMFSKMFMQKQGDDENNDESDDESDDYGEDKNSYYI
;
A
#
# COMPACT_ATOMS: atom_id res chain seq x y z
N MET A 1 -17.27 17.14 26.52
CA MET A 1 -16.03 17.79 26.05
C MET A 1 -15.48 18.65 27.18
N PRO A 2 -14.17 18.60 27.48
CA PRO A 2 -13.55 19.49 28.45
C PRO A 2 -13.60 20.95 27.96
N GLU A 3 -13.71 21.92 28.87
CA GLU A 3 -13.74 23.37 28.55
C GLU A 3 -12.57 23.82 27.66
N LYS A 4 -11.44 23.10 27.73
CA LYS A 4 -10.22 23.38 26.98
C LYS A 4 -10.40 23.28 25.46
N GLU A 5 -11.41 22.55 24.98
CA GLU A 5 -11.67 22.29 23.56
C GLU A 5 -12.89 23.08 23.03
N ALA A 6 -13.37 24.08 23.78
CA ALA A 6 -14.55 24.86 23.38
C ALA A 6 -14.43 25.58 22.02
N TRP A 7 -13.20 25.91 21.60
CA TRP A 7 -12.91 26.50 20.29
C TRP A 7 -13.26 25.56 19.13
N ALA A 8 -13.23 24.24 19.34
CA ALA A 8 -13.49 23.26 18.29
C ALA A 8 -14.94 23.30 17.76
N PHE A 9 -15.87 23.90 18.52
CA PHE A 9 -17.25 24.13 18.07
C PHE A 9 -17.38 25.24 17.03
N GLN A 10 -16.36 26.09 16.87
CA GLN A 10 -16.34 27.16 15.86
C GLN A 10 -15.88 26.65 14.48
N LEU A 11 -15.36 25.41 14.42
CA LEU A 11 -14.81 24.83 13.20
C LEU A 11 -15.90 24.50 12.19
N ASP A 12 -15.67 24.91 10.95
CA ASP A 12 -16.46 24.44 9.82
C ASP A 12 -15.76 23.25 9.17
N TRP A 13 -16.17 22.05 9.57
CA TRP A 13 -15.64 20.81 9.01
C TRP A 13 -15.86 20.67 7.51
N PHE A 14 -16.89 21.30 6.94
CA PHE A 14 -17.09 21.28 5.49
C PHE A 14 -16.05 22.16 4.77
N ASN A 15 -15.76 23.34 5.33
CA ASN A 15 -14.68 24.19 4.83
C ASN A 15 -13.32 23.49 4.94
N ILE A 16 -13.01 22.86 6.08
CA ILE A 16 -11.77 22.11 6.30
C ILE A 16 -11.60 20.98 5.26
N VAL A 17 -12.67 20.24 4.97
CA VAL A 17 -12.70 19.18 3.94
C VAL A 17 -12.40 19.78 2.56
N THR A 18 -13.00 20.93 2.26
CA THR A 18 -12.79 21.64 0.99
C THR A 18 -11.34 22.11 0.85
N ILE A 19 -10.74 22.66 1.91
CA ILE A 19 -9.32 23.09 1.93
C ILE A 19 -8.39 21.90 1.70
N LEU A 20 -8.74 20.72 2.22
CA LEU A 20 -7.98 19.49 2.00
C LEU A 20 -8.13 18.91 0.58
N GLY A 21 -9.03 19.47 -0.24
CA GLY A 21 -9.34 18.97 -1.58
C GLY A 21 -10.17 17.69 -1.56
N PHE A 22 -10.94 17.48 -0.49
CA PHE A 22 -11.87 16.37 -0.35
C PHE A 22 -13.29 16.80 -0.73
N ASP A 23 -14.06 15.87 -1.30
CA ASP A 23 -15.42 16.14 -1.75
C ASP A 23 -16.46 15.86 -0.66
N THR A 24 -16.10 15.07 0.35
CA THR A 24 -17.03 14.61 1.40
C THR A 24 -16.42 14.61 2.80
N ILE A 25 -17.24 14.99 3.79
CA ILE A 25 -16.83 15.08 5.20
C ILE A 25 -16.41 13.75 5.83
N ASN A 26 -16.87 12.63 5.26
CA ASN A 26 -16.55 11.28 5.72
C ASN A 26 -15.14 10.82 5.31
N GLN A 27 -14.42 11.60 4.51
CA GLN A 27 -13.03 11.29 4.12
C GLN A 27 -12.01 11.60 5.22
N ILE A 28 -12.40 12.34 6.26
CA ILE A 28 -11.54 12.60 7.42
C ILE A 28 -11.98 11.67 8.56
N PRO A 29 -11.15 10.68 8.94
CA PRO A 29 -11.47 9.79 10.05
C PRO A 29 -11.56 10.54 11.38
N GLU A 30 -12.52 10.19 12.23
CA GLU A 30 -12.77 10.84 13.54
C GLU A 30 -11.55 10.76 14.47
N ASP A 31 -10.79 9.66 14.44
CA ASP A 31 -9.55 9.53 15.21
C ASP A 31 -8.53 10.60 14.81
N LYS A 32 -8.48 11.01 13.54
CA LYS A 32 -7.57 12.09 13.09
C LYS A 32 -8.02 13.44 13.60
N LYS A 33 -9.33 13.71 13.58
CA LYS A 33 -9.91 14.95 14.11
C LYS A 33 -9.54 15.11 15.57
N ASP A 34 -9.74 14.07 16.37
CA ASP A 34 -9.38 14.05 17.79
C ASP A 34 -7.89 14.30 18.03
N ILE A 35 -7.01 13.65 17.26
CA ILE A 35 -5.56 13.84 17.39
C ILE A 35 -5.18 15.29 17.11
N VAL A 36 -5.73 15.89 16.06
CA VAL A 36 -5.43 17.26 15.66
C VAL A 36 -5.97 18.27 16.68
N ILE A 37 -7.23 18.12 17.12
CA ILE A 37 -7.82 18.98 18.16
C ILE A 37 -6.97 18.95 19.43
N LYS A 38 -6.58 17.76 19.91
CA LYS A 38 -5.73 17.62 21.09
C LYS A 38 -4.34 18.23 20.88
N LYS A 39 -3.76 18.06 19.69
CA LYS A 39 -2.46 18.64 19.35
C LYS A 39 -2.52 20.17 19.37
N ILE A 40 -3.51 20.77 18.69
CA ILE A 40 -3.68 22.22 18.63
C ILE A 40 -3.96 22.79 20.02
N THR A 41 -4.88 22.19 20.78
CA THR A 41 -5.19 22.59 22.17
C THR A 41 -3.98 22.49 23.11
N LYS A 42 -3.01 21.62 22.80
CA LYS A 42 -1.76 21.52 23.56
C LYS A 42 -0.73 22.58 23.16
N LEU A 43 -0.73 23.00 21.89
CA LEU A 43 0.23 23.96 21.34
C LEU A 43 -0.20 25.40 21.59
N TYR A 44 -1.50 25.67 21.56
CA TYR A 44 -2.09 26.99 21.72
C TYR A 44 -3.01 27.00 22.94
N SER A 45 -3.06 28.13 23.65
CA SER A 45 -4.03 28.30 24.73
C SER A 45 -5.45 28.40 24.15
N THR A 46 -6.46 27.96 24.92
CA THR A 46 -7.86 28.06 24.52
C THR A 46 -8.26 29.52 24.23
N GLU A 47 -7.75 30.49 24.98
CA GLU A 47 -8.01 31.93 24.75
C GLU A 47 -7.46 32.41 23.40
N SER A 48 -6.24 32.00 23.03
CA SER A 48 -5.67 32.33 21.73
C SER A 48 -6.48 31.70 20.59
N LEU A 49 -6.92 30.46 20.76
CA LEU A 49 -7.71 29.76 19.74
C LEU A 49 -9.08 30.41 19.51
N LEU A 50 -9.73 30.86 20.59
CA LEU A 50 -11.00 31.59 20.52
C LEU A 50 -10.86 32.99 19.93
N SER A 51 -9.64 33.54 19.86
CA SER A 51 -9.38 34.88 19.31
C SER A 51 -9.16 34.88 17.79
N PHE A 52 -8.90 33.72 17.18
CA PHE A 52 -8.74 33.61 15.73
C PHE A 52 -10.06 33.79 15.00
N LEU A 53 -9.97 34.24 13.74
CA LEU A 53 -11.12 34.19 12.85
C LEU A 53 -11.45 32.72 12.53
N PRO A 54 -12.73 32.37 12.33
CA PRO A 54 -13.14 31.00 12.01
C PRO A 54 -12.38 30.41 10.82
N GLN A 55 -12.11 31.21 9.79
CA GLN A 55 -11.37 30.79 8.60
C GLN A 55 -9.90 30.46 8.90
N GLU A 56 -9.23 31.27 9.72
CA GLU A 56 -7.84 31.03 10.12
C GLU A 56 -7.73 29.74 10.97
N LEU A 57 -8.75 29.50 11.79
CA LEU A 57 -8.87 28.32 12.62
C LEU A 57 -9.10 27.06 11.77
N ASP A 58 -9.94 27.14 10.75
CA ASP A 58 -10.16 26.08 9.77
C ASP A 58 -8.88 25.76 8.99
N GLU A 59 -8.17 26.79 8.51
CA GLU A 59 -6.88 26.63 7.82
C GLU A 59 -5.83 25.97 8.72
N LEU A 60 -5.76 26.38 9.99
CA LEU A 60 -4.86 25.78 10.97
C LEU A 60 -5.15 24.28 11.14
N VAL A 61 -6.42 23.92 11.34
CA VAL A 61 -6.84 22.52 11.49
C VAL A 61 -6.58 21.71 10.21
N ALA A 62 -6.90 22.27 9.04
CA ALA A 62 -6.65 21.64 7.76
C ALA A 62 -5.15 21.38 7.53
N SER A 63 -4.29 22.35 7.85
CA SER A 63 -2.84 22.21 7.71
C SER A 63 -2.29 21.09 8.61
N GLU A 64 -2.79 20.98 9.83
CA GLU A 64 -2.39 19.95 10.79
C GLU A 64 -2.87 18.56 10.41
N LEU A 65 -4.11 18.45 9.90
CA LEU A 65 -4.64 17.21 9.33
C LEU A 65 -3.81 16.73 8.15
N LYS A 66 -3.48 17.63 7.22
CA LYS A 66 -2.63 17.31 6.07
C LYS A 66 -1.28 16.77 6.50
N ASN A 67 -0.61 17.46 7.42
CA ASN A 67 0.69 17.04 7.97
C ASN A 67 0.63 15.66 8.62
N LEU A 68 -0.45 15.38 9.36
CA LEU A 68 -0.67 14.09 9.99
C LEU A 68 -0.82 12.98 8.95
N MET A 69 -1.68 13.17 7.95
CA MET A 69 -1.92 12.19 6.90
C MET A 69 -0.67 11.91 6.06
N GLU A 70 0.08 12.96 5.67
CA GLU A 70 1.35 12.80 4.94
C GLU A 70 2.40 12.04 5.75
N LYS A 71 2.42 12.24 7.08
CA LYS A 71 3.31 11.49 7.96
C LYS A 71 2.94 10.01 8.00
N GLU A 72 1.66 9.69 8.04
CA GLU A 72 1.18 8.31 8.04
C GLU A 72 1.50 7.60 6.73
N ILE A 73 1.27 8.24 5.58
CA ILE A 73 1.64 7.69 4.27
C ILE A 73 3.13 7.35 4.24
N ARG A 74 4.00 8.25 4.72
CA ARG A 74 5.45 8.01 4.81
C ARG A 74 5.81 6.86 5.73
N VAL A 75 5.15 6.73 6.88
CA VAL A 75 5.39 5.63 7.83
C VAL A 75 4.95 4.30 7.23
N HIS A 76 3.77 4.25 6.62
CA HIS A 76 3.27 3.05 5.94
C HIS A 76 4.17 2.62 4.78
N ALA A 77 4.65 3.56 3.95
CA ALA A 77 5.59 3.26 2.88
C ALA A 77 6.88 2.61 3.41
N ARG A 78 7.46 3.17 4.48
CA ARG A 78 8.65 2.59 5.14
C ARG A 78 8.38 1.21 5.75
N GLN A 79 7.21 1.00 6.33
CA GLN A 79 6.83 -0.31 6.88
C GLN A 79 6.64 -1.35 5.76
N LYS A 80 5.99 -0.98 4.66
CA LYS A 80 5.82 -1.83 3.47
C LYS A 80 7.17 -2.24 2.89
N GLU A 81 8.10 -1.28 2.77
CA GLU A 81 9.47 -1.57 2.30
C GLU A 81 10.21 -2.52 3.25
N LYS A 82 10.11 -2.31 4.57
CA LYS A 82 10.70 -3.21 5.57
C LYS A 82 10.12 -4.61 5.48
N MET A 83 8.80 -4.74 5.32
CA MET A 83 8.12 -6.02 5.19
C MET A 83 8.54 -6.73 3.90
N GLN A 84 8.58 -6.02 2.77
CA GLN A 84 9.08 -6.57 1.49
C GLN A 84 10.53 -7.06 1.60
N LYS A 85 11.41 -6.30 2.26
CA LYS A 85 12.80 -6.73 2.51
C LYS A 85 12.86 -7.99 3.39
N GLN A 86 12.03 -8.08 4.43
CA GLN A 86 11.97 -9.29 5.27
C GLN A 86 11.44 -10.51 4.52
N ILE A 87 10.41 -10.35 3.70
CA ILE A 87 9.87 -11.43 2.86
C ILE A 87 10.94 -11.89 1.86
N ARG A 88 11.59 -10.95 1.15
CA ARG A 88 12.67 -11.25 0.21
C ARG A 88 13.84 -11.98 0.86
N ASN A 89 14.22 -11.58 2.08
CA ASN A 89 15.32 -12.21 2.80
C ASN A 89 14.94 -13.59 3.37
N ARG A 90 13.67 -13.83 3.69
CA ARG A 90 13.18 -15.14 4.17
C ARG A 90 12.85 -16.11 3.03
N MET A 91 12.53 -15.62 1.83
CA MET A 91 12.27 -16.43 0.64
C MET A 91 13.28 -16.09 -0.48
N PRO A 92 14.54 -16.55 -0.38
CA PRO A 92 15.54 -16.32 -1.42
C PRO A 92 15.19 -17.01 -2.76
N THR A 93 14.28 -17.98 -2.76
CA THR A 93 13.85 -18.76 -3.93
C THR A 93 12.76 -18.09 -4.76
N ALA A 94 12.04 -17.09 -4.23
CA ALA A 94 10.94 -16.44 -4.95
C ALA A 94 11.40 -15.53 -6.10
N ASN A 95 12.68 -15.13 -6.12
CA ASN A 95 13.28 -14.29 -7.15
C ASN A 95 14.09 -15.07 -8.20
N ARG A 96 14.07 -16.41 -8.16
CA ARG A 96 14.65 -17.24 -9.21
C ARG A 96 13.52 -17.87 -10.02
N PRO A 97 13.24 -17.43 -11.26
CA PRO A 97 12.41 -18.23 -12.14
C PRO A 97 13.20 -19.52 -12.42
N GLY A 98 12.81 -20.64 -11.81
CA GLY A 98 13.17 -21.96 -12.35
C GLY A 98 13.64 -23.07 -11.41
N VAL A 99 13.97 -22.86 -10.13
CA VAL A 99 14.42 -24.00 -9.29
C VAL A 99 13.89 -23.90 -7.86
N ILE A 100 12.69 -24.45 -7.64
CA ILE A 100 12.32 -24.99 -6.33
C ILE A 100 13.09 -26.31 -6.22
N GLY A 101 14.22 -26.31 -5.52
CA GLY A 101 14.92 -27.54 -5.19
C GLY A 101 14.08 -28.30 -4.18
N ILE A 102 13.23 -29.20 -4.66
CA ILE A 102 12.53 -30.15 -3.80
C ILE A 102 13.56 -31.19 -3.36
N ASP A 103 13.85 -31.25 -2.06
CA ASP A 103 14.67 -32.33 -1.50
C ASP A 103 13.86 -33.63 -1.57
N MET A 104 14.32 -34.58 -2.38
CA MET A 104 13.64 -35.86 -2.59
C MET A 104 13.57 -36.70 -1.30
N ASN A 105 14.35 -36.35 -0.26
CA ASN A 105 14.25 -36.96 1.06
C ASN A 105 12.96 -36.57 1.81
N ASP A 106 12.40 -35.37 1.57
CA ASP A 106 11.11 -34.95 2.16
C ASP A 106 9.93 -35.68 1.50
N LEU A 107 10.13 -36.21 0.30
CA LEU A 107 9.14 -37.02 -0.41
C LEU A 107 9.08 -38.46 0.08
N LYS A 108 10.01 -38.93 0.94
CA LYS A 108 10.16 -40.35 1.29
C LYS A 108 8.91 -40.95 1.95
N ASP A 109 8.19 -40.15 2.73
CA ASP A 109 6.97 -40.55 3.45
C ASP A 109 5.68 -40.37 2.65
N LEU A 110 5.75 -39.87 1.41
CA LEU A 110 4.59 -39.72 0.53
C LEU A 110 4.29 -41.01 -0.26
N PRO A 111 3.02 -41.29 -0.59
CA PRO A 111 2.64 -42.44 -1.42
C PRO A 111 3.33 -42.40 -2.78
N ASP A 112 3.69 -43.57 -3.32
CA ASP A 112 4.49 -43.68 -4.56
C ASP A 112 3.84 -43.04 -5.79
N GLU A 113 2.50 -42.96 -5.82
CA GLU A 113 1.76 -42.26 -6.88
C GLU A 113 2.05 -40.76 -6.90
N VAL A 114 2.13 -40.14 -5.72
CA VAL A 114 2.43 -38.72 -5.58
C VAL A 114 3.89 -38.46 -5.96
N LYS A 115 4.81 -39.31 -5.52
CA LYS A 115 6.24 -39.24 -5.91
C LYS A 115 6.42 -39.29 -7.43
N LYS A 116 5.70 -40.19 -8.11
CA LYS A 116 5.76 -40.37 -9.57
C LYS A 116 5.16 -39.19 -10.34
N MET A 117 4.13 -38.55 -9.79
CA MET A 117 3.53 -37.35 -10.37
C MET A 117 4.47 -36.14 -10.27
N PHE A 118 5.09 -35.92 -9.11
CA PHE A 118 6.08 -34.86 -8.93
C PHE A 118 7.31 -35.10 -9.80
N SER A 119 7.88 -36.31 -9.83
CA SER A 119 9.07 -36.59 -10.65
C SER A 119 8.85 -36.34 -12.15
N LYS A 120 7.69 -36.71 -12.70
CA LYS A 120 7.32 -36.41 -14.09
C LYS A 120 7.22 -34.91 -14.37
N MET A 121 6.58 -34.15 -13.48
CA MET A 121 6.36 -32.72 -13.68
C MET A 121 7.66 -31.91 -13.67
N PHE A 122 8.69 -32.38 -12.96
CA PHE A 122 10.00 -31.73 -12.89
C PHE A 122 10.99 -32.24 -13.96
N MET A 123 10.95 -33.52 -14.35
CA MET A 123 11.80 -34.05 -15.43
C MET A 123 11.40 -33.52 -16.83
N GLN A 124 10.12 -33.24 -17.05
CA GLN A 124 9.64 -32.76 -18.36
C GLN A 124 10.13 -31.34 -18.72
N LYS A 125 10.78 -30.62 -17.79
CA LYS A 125 11.39 -29.30 -18.04
C LYS A 125 12.88 -29.34 -18.37
N GLN A 126 13.52 -30.52 -18.40
CA GLN A 126 14.98 -30.63 -18.51
C GLN A 126 15.47 -31.37 -19.76
N GLY A 127 14.64 -31.45 -20.81
CA GLY A 127 14.98 -32.21 -22.01
C GLY A 127 14.25 -31.79 -23.29
N ASP A 128 14.21 -30.50 -23.60
CA ASP A 128 13.93 -30.01 -24.97
C ASP A 128 15.02 -29.00 -25.34
N ASP A 129 16.20 -29.52 -25.66
CA ASP A 129 17.30 -28.80 -26.30
C ASP A 129 17.81 -29.66 -27.46
N GLU A 130 16.90 -30.09 -28.33
CA GLU A 130 17.25 -30.70 -29.62
C GLU A 130 16.28 -30.24 -30.71
N ASN A 131 16.82 -29.45 -31.64
CA ASN A 131 16.49 -29.37 -33.06
C ASN A 131 15.01 -29.14 -33.46
N ASN A 132 14.71 -27.92 -33.90
CA ASN A 132 14.16 -27.77 -35.25
C ASN A 132 14.39 -26.36 -35.79
N ASP A 133 15.28 -26.33 -36.79
CA ASP A 133 15.48 -25.27 -37.76
C ASP A 133 14.39 -25.45 -38.82
N GLU A 134 13.35 -24.62 -38.82
CA GLU A 134 12.44 -24.46 -39.97
C GLU A 134 11.69 -23.12 -39.85
N SER A 135 12.31 -22.12 -40.46
CA SER A 135 11.77 -21.06 -41.33
C SER A 135 10.34 -20.53 -41.13
N ASP A 136 10.28 -19.21 -40.91
CA ASP A 136 9.29 -18.21 -41.33
C ASP A 136 7.94 -18.71 -41.84
N ASP A 137 6.88 -18.36 -41.11
CA ASP A 137 5.59 -18.05 -41.73
C ASP A 137 5.05 -16.75 -41.13
N GLU A 138 5.10 -15.70 -41.95
CA GLU A 138 4.48 -14.41 -41.71
C GLU A 138 2.96 -14.59 -41.55
N SER A 139 2.42 -14.16 -40.42
CA SER A 139 1.00 -13.83 -40.32
C SER A 139 0.82 -12.62 -39.42
N ASP A 140 0.73 -11.46 -40.07
CA ASP A 140 0.11 -10.26 -39.53
C ASP A 140 -1.32 -10.59 -39.07
N ASP A 141 -1.61 -10.39 -37.78
CA ASP A 141 -2.97 -10.18 -37.30
C ASP A 141 -3.01 -9.01 -36.32
N TYR A 142 -3.81 -8.02 -36.70
CA TYR A 142 -4.06 -6.78 -35.99
C TYR A 142 -4.95 -7.03 -34.79
N GLY A 143 -4.50 -6.64 -33.59
CA GLY A 143 -5.30 -6.61 -32.38
C GLY A 143 -4.92 -5.43 -31.51
N GLU A 144 -5.65 -4.34 -31.69
CA GLU A 144 -5.57 -3.07 -30.95
C GLU A 144 -5.66 -3.22 -29.42
N ASP A 145 -5.20 -2.16 -28.76
CA ASP A 145 -5.37 -1.79 -27.35
C ASP A 145 -4.60 -2.54 -26.27
N LYS A 146 -3.44 -1.96 -25.92
CA LYS A 146 -2.93 -1.96 -24.55
C LYS A 146 -2.71 -0.53 -24.08
N ASN A 147 -3.76 0.04 -23.49
CA ASN A 147 -3.67 1.08 -22.45
C ASN A 147 -2.58 0.70 -21.45
N SER A 148 -1.38 1.26 -21.65
CA SER A 148 -0.25 1.08 -20.76
C SER A 148 -0.20 2.30 -19.83
N TYR A 149 -0.92 2.21 -18.71
CA TYR A 149 -0.60 3.05 -17.55
C TYR A 149 0.53 2.36 -16.78
N TYR A 150 1.73 2.91 -16.88
CA TYR A 150 2.81 2.65 -15.91
C TYR A 150 2.70 3.67 -14.77
N ILE A 151 2.80 3.15 -13.54
CA ILE A 151 2.97 3.91 -12.29
C ILE A 151 4.37 4.54 -12.27
#